data_AF-A0A7G3FMK9-F1
#
_entry.id   AF-A0A7G3FMK9-F1
#
_cell.length_a   1.000
_cell.length_b   1.000
_cell.length_c   1.000
_cell.angle_alpha   90.00
_cell.angle_beta   90.00
_cell.angle_gamma   90.00
#
_symmetry.space_group_name_H-M   'P 1'
#
loop_
_entity.id
_entity.type
_entity.pdbx_description
1 polymer ?
#
loop_
_entity_poly.entity_id
_entity_poly.type
_entity_poly.pdbx_seq_one_letter_code
_entity_poly.pdbx_strand_id
1 'polypeptide(L)' 'MKKFSQYSLELNLRVNRILSNKKENPRADTSSIEAEIGQMIYELYGLIEEEIGIVEGGVK' A
#
# COMPACT_ATOMS: atom_id res chain seq x y z
N MET A 1 4.52 -15.08 14.02
CA MET A 1 4.03 -15.60 12.71
C MET A 1 2.60 -15.21 12.36
N LYS A 2 1.62 -15.20 13.29
CA LYS A 2 0.23 -14.81 12.97
C LYS A 2 0.08 -13.40 12.35
N LYS A 3 0.84 -12.41 12.87
CA LYS A 3 0.83 -11.03 12.37
C LYS A 3 1.23 -10.93 10.89
N PHE A 4 2.33 -11.56 10.48
CA PHE A 4 2.77 -11.56 9.09
C PHE A 4 1.75 -12.18 8.12
N SER A 5 1.12 -13.30 8.51
CA SER A 5 0.05 -13.92 7.71
C SER A 5 -1.16 -13.02 7.53
N GLN A 6 -1.51 -12.23 8.55
CA GLN A 6 -2.61 -11.26 8.48
C GLN A 6 -2.30 -10.11 7.53
N TYR A 7 -1.10 -9.53 7.59
CA TYR A 7 -0.69 -8.48 6.66
C TYR A 7 -0.68 -8.97 5.20
N SER A 8 -0.17 -10.18 4.96
CA SER A 8 -0.18 -10.78 3.62
C SER A 8 -1.61 -10.93 3.07
N LEU A 9 -2.55 -11.39 3.90
CA LEU A 9 -3.95 -11.50 3.50
C LEU A 9 -4.55 -10.13 3.15
N GLU A 10 -4.35 -9.14 4.03
CA GLU A 10 -4.88 -7.79 3.86
C GLU A 10 -4.32 -7.10 2.61
N LEU A 11 -3.00 -7.22 2.36
CA LEU A 11 -2.36 -6.72 1.15
C LEU A 11 -2.95 -7.36 -0.11
N ASN A 12 -3.13 -8.69 -0.11
CA ASN A 12 -3.73 -9.39 -1.24
C ASN A 12 -5.16 -8.92 -1.52
N LEU A 13 -5.98 -8.72 -0.49
CA LEU A 13 -7.35 -8.23 -0.65
C LEU A 13 -7.40 -6.83 -1.28
N ARG A 14 -6.52 -5.93 -0.83
CA ARG A 14 -6.44 -4.55 -1.33
C ARG A 14 -5.94 -4.48 -2.77
N VAL A 15 -4.91 -5.25 -3.11
CA VAL A 15 -4.41 -5.38 -4.49
C VAL A 15 -5.50 -5.93 -5.41
N ASN A 16 -6.22 -6.99 -4.99
CA ASN A 16 -7.32 -7.53 -5.78
C ASN A 16 -8.45 -6.53 -6.00
N ARG A 17 -8.72 -5.65 -5.02
CA ARG A 17 -9.70 -4.56 -5.16
C ARG A 17 -9.26 -3.52 -6.18
N ILE A 18 -7.98 -3.13 -6.17
CA ILE A 18 -7.41 -2.23 -7.20
C ILE A 18 -7.56 -2.84 -8.59
N LEU A 19 -7.15 -4.11 -8.74
CA LEU A 19 -7.23 -4.81 -10.01
C LEU A 19 -8.67 -4.94 -10.52
N SER A 20 -9.62 -5.22 -9.63
CA SER A 20 -11.04 -5.30 -9.98
C SER A 20 -11.59 -3.95 -10.44
N ASN A 21 -11.31 -2.87 -9.69
CA ASN A 21 -11.72 -1.52 -10.06
C ASN A 21 -11.15 -1.09 -11.41
N LYS A 22 -9.84 -1.33 -11.64
CA LYS A 22 -9.17 -0.96 -12.90
C LYS A 22 -9.60 -1.84 -14.08
N LYS A 23 -10.02 -3.08 -13.83
CA LYS A 23 -10.60 -3.96 -14.84
C LYS A 23 -11.96 -3.46 -15.33
N GLU A 24 -12.80 -2.97 -14.41
CA GLU A 24 -14.10 -2.38 -14.75
C GLU A 24 -13.96 -1.00 -15.40
N ASN A 25 -13.06 -0.17 -14.86
CA ASN A 25 -12.75 1.14 -15.40
C ASN A 25 -11.23 1.38 -15.35
N PRO A 26 -10.52 1.37 -16.49
CA PRO A 26 -9.07 1.62 -16.52
C PRO A 26 -8.62 2.97 -15.94
N ARG A 27 -9.54 3.93 -15.83
CA ARG A 27 -9.33 5.25 -15.20
C ARG A 27 -9.87 5.33 -13.77
N ALA A 28 -10.26 4.21 -13.16
CA ALA A 28 -10.69 4.18 -11.78
C ALA A 28 -9.58 4.74 -10.88
N ASP A 29 -9.95 5.71 -10.06
CA ASP A 29 -9.09 6.23 -9.02
C ASP A 29 -8.98 5.21 -7.90
N THR A 30 -7.74 4.79 -7.64
CA THR A 30 -7.37 3.82 -6.61
C THR A 30 -6.34 4.39 -5.65
N SER A 31 -6.04 5.69 -5.75
CA SER A 31 -5.01 6.39 -4.98
C SER A 31 -5.15 6.17 -3.47
N SER A 32 -6.38 6.20 -2.96
CA SER A 32 -6.67 5.91 -1.55
C SER A 32 -6.24 4.51 -1.11
N ILE A 33 -6.51 3.48 -1.93
CA ILE A 33 -6.15 2.09 -1.59
C ILE A 33 -4.63 1.89 -1.75
N GLU A 34 -4.03 2.54 -2.75
CA GLU A 34 -2.58 2.53 -2.98
C GLU A 34 -1.83 3.17 -1.81
N ALA A 35 -2.32 4.29 -1.26
CA ALA A 35 -1.75 4.93 -0.08
C ALA A 35 -1.83 4.04 1.17
N GLU A 36 -2.96 3.35 1.38
CA GLU A 36 -3.12 2.39 2.49
C GLU A 36 -2.14 1.22 2.36
N ILE A 37 -1.93 0.68 1.16
CA ILE A 37 -0.91 -0.34 0.90
C ILE A 37 0.49 0.19 1.20
N GLY A 38 0.79 1.43 0.79
CA GLY A 38 2.07 2.08 1.08
C GLY A 38 2.37 2.15 2.57
N GLN A 39 1.42 2.63 3.38
CA GLN A 39 1.54 2.68 4.83
C GLN A 39 1.76 1.30 5.46
N MET A 40 1.01 0.29 5.01
CA MET A 40 1.20 -1.09 5.48
C MET A 40 2.59 -1.63 5.14
N ILE A 41 3.14 -1.29 3.98
CA ILE A 41 4.50 -1.68 3.58
C ILE A 41 5.52 -0.97 4.47
N TYR A 42 5.37 0.33 4.71
CA TYR A 42 6.27 1.06 5.62
C TYR A 42 6.30 0.45 7.02
N GLU A 43 5.14 0.09 7.57
CA GLU A 43 5.04 -0.61 8.86
C GLU A 43 5.73 -1.98 8.85
N LEU A 44 5.61 -2.74 7.75
CA LEU A 44 6.20 -4.07 7.63
C LEU A 44 7.73 -4.02 7.55
N TYR A 45 8.26 -3.01 6.87
CA TYR A 45 9.71 -2.79 6.76
C TYR A 45 10.27 -1.98 7.94
N GLY A 46 9.41 -1.41 8.79
CA GLY A 46 9.80 -0.66 9.98
C GLY A 46 10.40 0.71 9.66
N LEU A 47 9.94 1.35 8.58
CA LEU A 47 10.43 2.67 8.19
C LEU A 47 10.00 3.74 9.18
N ILE A 48 10.88 4.69 9.43
CA ILE A 48 10.57 5.92 10.18
C ILE A 48 10.09 7.04 9.24
N GLU A 49 9.48 8.10 9.80
CA GLU A 49 8.95 9.23 9.03
C GLU A 49 9.99 9.86 8.09
N GLU A 50 11.25 9.95 8.52
CA GLU A 50 12.34 10.47 7.70
C GLU A 50 12.60 9.57 6.47
N GLU A 51 12.60 8.25 6.64
CA GLU A 51 12.78 7.27 5.56
C GLU A 51 11.58 7.27 4.60
N ILE A 52 10.36 7.40 5.14
CA ILE A 52 9.14 7.57 4.34
C ILE A 52 9.25 8.86 3.50
N GLY A 53 9.69 9.97 4.10
CA GLY A 53 9.92 11.23 3.40
C GLY A 53 10.92 11.12 2.26
N ILE A 54 11.98 10.32 2.42
CA ILE A 54 12.93 9.98 1.34
C ILE A 54 12.23 9.23 0.21
N VAL A 55 11.44 8.20 0.53
CA VAL A 55 10.73 7.37 -0.46
C VAL A 55 9.70 8.17 -1.25
N GLU A 56 9.01 9.10 -0.60
CA GLU A 56 7.99 9.96 -1.24
C GLU A 56 8.59 11.14 -2.02
N GLY A 57 9.91 11.27 -2.08
CA GLY A 57 10.59 12.36 -2.78
C GLY A 57 10.46 13.71 -2.08
N GLY A 58 10.17 13.70 -0.77
CA GLY A 58 10.02 14.89 0.07
C GLY A 58 11.36 15.54 0.49
N VAL A 59 12.50 14.92 0.18
CA VAL A 59 13.82 15.50 0.48
C VAL A 59 14.24 16.44 -0.64
N LYS A 60 14.17 17.74 -0.34
CA LYS A 60 14.94 18.79 -1.02
C LYS A 60 16.03 19.29 -0.09
#